data_AF-A0A498HX14-F1
#
_entry.id   AF-A0A498HX14-F1
#
_cell.length_a   1.000
_cell.length_b   1.000
_cell.length_c   1.000
_cell.angle_alpha   90.00
_cell.angle_beta   90.00
_cell.angle_gamma   90.00
#
_symmetry.space_group_name_H-M   'P 1'
#
loop_
_entity.id
_entity.type
_entity.pdbx_description
1 polymer ?
#
loop_
_entity_poly.entity_id
_entity_poly.type
_entity_poly.pdbx_seq_one_letter_code
_entity_poly.pdbx_strand_id
1 'polypeptide(L)'
;MEIGLLAKNKSENQLKIARNGVIKPLISLILSSDPQFQEYGITVILNPSLYDENKELIVSSGVIKPLVRSIKTGNATVKENTA
;
A
#
# COMPACT_ATOMS: atom_id res chain seq x y z
N MET A 1 21.74 9.20 -20.11
CA MET A 1 21.48 8.94 -18.67
C MET A 1 19.97 8.94 -18.47
N GLU A 2 19.37 7.75 -18.51
CA GLU A 2 17.95 7.45 -18.76
C GLU A 2 17.06 7.45 -17.50
N ILE A 3 17.35 8.31 -16.51
CA ILE A 3 16.60 8.28 -15.24
C ILE A 3 15.13 8.73 -15.44
N GLY A 4 14.86 9.56 -16.46
CA GLY A 4 13.50 9.99 -16.81
C GLY A 4 12.62 8.91 -17.43
N LEU A 5 13.20 7.88 -18.07
CA LEU A 5 12.42 6.80 -18.72
C LEU A 5 11.94 5.75 -17.71
N LEU A 6 12.68 5.54 -16.61
CA LEU A 6 12.26 4.66 -15.52
C LEU A 6 11.09 5.23 -14.72
N ALA A 7 10.95 6.56 -14.65
CA ALA A 7 9.78 7.19 -14.02
C ALA A 7 8.49 6.94 -14.83
N LYS A 8 8.58 6.89 -16.17
CA LYS A 8 7.45 6.51 -17.04
C LYS A 8 6.98 5.06 -16.86
N ASN A 9 7.86 4.16 -16.42
CA ASN A 9 7.52 2.76 -16.12
C ASN A 9 7.08 2.51 -14.66
N LYS A 10 7.10 3.54 -13.81
CA LYS A 10 6.70 3.42 -12.41
C LYS A 10 5.20 3.18 -12.28
N SER A 11 4.39 3.80 -13.14
CA SER A 11 2.95 3.56 -13.24
C SER A 11 2.65 2.12 -13.66
N GLU A 12 3.34 1.56 -14.67
CA GLU A 12 3.15 0.17 -15.09
C GLU A 12 3.55 -0.85 -14.01
N ASN A 13 4.67 -0.63 -13.31
CA ASN A 13 5.09 -1.51 -12.22
C ASN A 13 4.16 -1.41 -10.99
N GLN A 14 3.62 -0.23 -10.71
CA GLN A 14 2.65 -0.05 -9.63
C GLN A 14 1.26 -0.59 -9.98
N LEU A 15 0.82 -0.44 -11.24
CA LEU A 15 -0.36 -1.10 -11.78
C LEU A 15 -0.22 -2.63 -11.74
N LYS A 16 0.98 -3.18 -11.97
CA LYS A 16 1.26 -4.63 -11.85
C LYS A 16 1.13 -5.13 -10.41
N ILE A 17 1.58 -4.38 -9.40
CA ILE A 17 1.44 -4.80 -7.99
C ILE A 17 -0.05 -4.87 -7.61
N ALA A 18 -0.82 -3.86 -8.01
CA ALA A 18 -2.24 -3.80 -7.74
C ALA A 18 -2.99 -4.96 -8.46
N ARG A 19 -2.67 -5.21 -9.74
CA ARG A 19 -3.36 -6.20 -10.60
C ARG A 19 -2.94 -7.66 -10.37
N ASN A 20 -1.74 -7.97 -9.88
CA ASN A 20 -1.26 -9.35 -9.73
C ASN A 20 -1.63 -10.02 -8.38
N GLY A 21 -2.68 -9.56 -7.70
CA GLY A 21 -3.15 -10.20 -6.46
C GLY A 21 -2.25 -9.96 -5.23
N VAL A 22 -1.25 -9.08 -5.34
CA VAL A 22 -0.32 -8.75 -4.24
C VAL A 22 -1.04 -8.00 -3.11
N ILE A 23 -2.19 -7.38 -3.38
CA ILE A 23 -2.95 -6.63 -2.37
C ILE A 23 -3.39 -7.54 -1.20
N LYS A 24 -3.74 -8.81 -1.45
CA LYS A 24 -4.14 -9.75 -0.38
C LYS A 24 -2.99 -10.05 0.59
N PRO A 25 -1.79 -10.45 0.13
CA PRO A 25 -0.60 -10.54 0.99
C PRO A 25 -0.31 -9.25 1.78
N LEU A 26 -0.44 -8.08 1.14
CA LEU A 26 -0.20 -6.80 1.82
C LEU A 26 -1.23 -6.52 2.92
N ILE A 27 -2.50 -6.88 2.72
CA ILE A 27 -3.52 -6.83 3.78
C ILE A 27 -3.12 -7.71 4.97
N SER A 28 -2.59 -8.90 4.73
CA SER A 28 -2.10 -9.77 5.81
C SER A 28 -0.94 -9.14 6.58
N LEU A 29 -0.04 -8.43 5.89
CA LEU A 29 1.04 -7.69 6.54
C LEU A 29 0.52 -6.53 7.40
N ILE A 30 -0.47 -5.76 6.92
CA ILE A 30 -1.12 -4.68 7.68
C ILE A 30 -1.75 -5.20 8.98
N LEU A 31 -2.30 -6.41 8.95
CA LEU A 31 -2.94 -7.06 10.10
C LEU A 31 -1.94 -7.79 11.02
N SER A 32 -0.65 -7.81 10.68
CA SER A 32 0.39 -8.42 11.50
C SER A 32 0.48 -7.75 12.87
N SER A 33 0.76 -8.55 13.91
CA SER A 33 1.14 -8.04 15.23
C SER A 33 2.58 -7.53 15.29
N ASP A 34 3.40 -7.87 14.28
CA ASP A 34 4.75 -7.35 14.13
C ASP A 34 4.70 -5.91 13.58
N PRO A 35 5.18 -4.91 14.34
CA PRO A 35 5.14 -3.52 13.92
C PRO A 35 5.88 -3.23 12.61
N GLN A 36 6.99 -3.94 12.34
CA GLN A 36 7.76 -3.74 11.10
C GLN A 36 6.99 -4.26 9.89
N PHE A 37 6.35 -5.43 10.02
CA PHE A 37 5.52 -5.96 8.94
C PHE A 37 4.26 -5.13 8.71
N GLN A 38 3.65 -4.63 9.78
CA GLN A 38 2.52 -3.71 9.67
C GLN A 38 2.92 -2.43 8.94
N GLU A 39 4.01 -1.79 9.34
CA GLU A 39 4.52 -0.57 8.69
C GLU A 39 4.86 -0.83 7.22
N TYR A 40 5.56 -1.94 6.92
CA TYR A 40 5.91 -2.31 5.55
C TYR A 40 4.66 -2.50 4.69
N GLY A 41 3.66 -3.24 5.19
CA GLY A 41 2.39 -3.44 4.49
C GLY A 41 1.68 -2.13 4.15
N ILE A 42 1.66 -1.19 5.11
CA ILE A 42 1.06 0.14 4.94
C ILE A 42 1.81 0.95 3.88
N THR A 43 3.13 1.09 4.01
CA THR A 43 3.98 1.84 3.08
C THR A 43 3.85 1.33 1.64
N VAL A 44 3.82 0.01 1.47
CA VAL A 44 3.71 -0.60 0.13
C VAL A 44 2.31 -0.39 -0.46
N ILE A 45 1.24 -0.37 0.33
CA ILE A 45 -0.14 -0.11 -0.14
C ILE A 45 -0.40 1.37 -0.45
N LEU A 46 0.25 2.28 0.26
CA LEU A 46 0.08 3.71 0.06
C LEU A 46 0.69 4.18 -1.26
N ASN A 47 1.87 3.66 -1.61
CA ASN A 47 2.56 4.01 -2.86
C ASN A 47 1.67 3.93 -4.13
N PRO A 48 0.96 2.81 -4.41
CA PRO A 48 0.06 2.74 -5.54
C PRO A 48 -1.23 3.55 -5.35
N SER A 49 -1.66 3.85 -4.11
CA SER A 49 -2.87 4.66 -3.84
C SER A 49 -2.73 6.13 -4.24
N LEU A 50 -1.50 6.62 -4.45
CA LEU A 50 -1.21 7.95 -4.98
C LEU A 50 -1.66 8.14 -6.44
N TYR A 51 -2.06 7.06 -7.12
CA TYR A 51 -2.47 7.06 -8.53
C TYR A 51 -3.96 6.71 -8.61
N ASP A 52 -4.76 7.60 -9.21
CA ASP A 52 -6.22 7.47 -9.26
C ASP A 52 -6.69 6.15 -9.88
N GLU A 53 -5.95 5.67 -10.89
CA GLU A 53 -6.20 4.42 -11.61
C GLU A 53 -6.18 3.18 -10.69
N ASN A 54 -5.46 3.25 -9.56
CA ASN A 54 -5.34 2.15 -8.60
C ASN A 54 -6.30 2.27 -7.42
N LYS A 55 -6.89 3.46 -7.18
CA LYS A 55 -7.72 3.71 -6.00
C LYS A 55 -8.93 2.78 -5.96
N GLU A 56 -9.64 2.61 -7.07
CA GLU A 56 -10.81 1.74 -7.14
C GLU A 56 -10.44 0.28 -6.85
N LEU A 57 -9.34 -0.21 -7.40
CA LEU A 57 -8.84 -1.56 -7.18
C LEU A 57 -8.45 -1.79 -5.71
N ILE A 58 -7.74 -0.82 -5.13
CA ILE A 58 -7.29 -0.85 -3.73
C ILE A 58 -8.52 -0.83 -2.81
N VAL A 59 -9.49 0.04 -3.02
CA VAL A 59 -10.73 0.08 -2.23
C VAL A 59 -11.50 -1.24 -2.36
N SER A 60 -11.65 -1.74 -3.58
CA SER A 60 -12.38 -2.99 -3.88
C SER A 60 -11.71 -4.24 -3.27
N SER A 61 -10.42 -4.17 -2.94
CA SER A 61 -9.72 -5.26 -2.25
C SER A 61 -10.12 -5.46 -0.78
N GLY A 62 -10.85 -4.50 -0.20
CA GLY A 62 -11.27 -4.54 1.20
C GLY A 62 -10.23 -4.03 2.20
N VAL A 63 -9.12 -3.44 1.72
CA VAL A 63 -8.00 -2.93 2.53
C VAL A 63 -8.37 -1.81 3.52
N ILE A 64 -9.47 -1.09 3.28
CA ILE A 64 -9.86 0.10 4.05
C ILE A 64 -10.09 -0.23 5.53
N LYS A 65 -10.78 -1.33 5.84
CA LYS A 65 -11.02 -1.74 7.24
C LYS A 65 -9.71 -2.11 7.97
N PRO A 66 -8.82 -2.94 7.39
CA PRO A 66 -7.47 -3.18 7.92
C PRO A 66 -6.67 -1.90 8.17
N LEU A 67 -6.65 -0.95 7.22
CA LEU A 67 -5.95 0.32 7.38
C LEU A 67 -6.50 1.15 8.54
N VAL A 68 -7.82 1.37 8.60
CA VAL A 68 -8.41 2.14 9.71
C VAL A 68 -8.13 1.48 11.06
N ARG A 69 -8.11 0.13 11.11
CA ARG A 69 -7.73 -0.61 12.33
C ARG A 69 -6.27 -0.36 12.68
N SER A 70 -5.34 -0.46 11.72
CA SER A 70 -3.91 -0.24 11.98
C SER A 70 -3.63 1.17 12.45
N ILE A 71 -4.37 2.19 11.99
CA ILE A 71 -4.24 3.57 12.52
C ILE A 71 -4.65 3.65 14.00
N LYS A 72 -5.73 2.95 14.37
CA LYS A 72 -6.25 2.95 15.74
C LYS A 72 -5.34 2.18 16.70
N THR A 73 -4.72 1.10 16.23
CA THR A 73 -3.92 0.19 17.07
C THR A 73 -2.41 0.35 16.89
N GLY A 74 -1.97 1.08 15.87
CA GLY A 74 -0.58 1.18 15.46
C GLY A 74 0.23 2.21 16.25
N ASN A 75 1.55 2.11 16.10
CA ASN A 75 2.53 3.02 16.70
C ASN A 75 2.53 4.40 15.99
N ALA A 76 3.35 5.34 16.48
CA ALA A 76 3.43 6.69 15.91
C ALA A 76 3.76 6.69 14.41
N THR A 77 4.67 5.82 13.98
CA THR A 77 5.09 5.68 12.57
C THR A 77 3.96 5.21 11.67
N VAL A 78 3.17 4.24 12.13
CA VAL A 78 1.98 3.77 11.40
C VAL A 78 0.97 4.90 11.22
N LYS A 79 0.78 5.74 12.25
CA LYS A 79 -0.14 6.89 12.18
C LYS A 79 0.35 7.97 11.22
N GLU A 80 1.64 8.29 11.24
CA GLU A 80 2.26 9.28 10.34
C GLU A 80 2.18 8.83 8.89
N ASN A 81 2.49 7.56 8.60
CA ASN A 81 2.43 7.03 7.24
C ASN A 81 1.01 7.00 6.68
N THR A 82 -0.02 6.95 7.53
CA THR A 82 -1.43 6.91 7.12
C THR A 82 -2.17 8.25 7.14
N ALA A 83 -1.51 9.32 7.62
CA ALA A 83 -2.06 10.67 7.67
C ALA A 83 -1.95 11.37 6.32
#